data_AF-A0A960XNT3-F1
#
_entry.id   AF-A0A960XNT3-F1
#
_cell.length_a   1.000
_cell.length_b   1.000
_cell.length_c   1.000
_cell.angle_alpha   90.00
_cell.angle_beta   90.00
_cell.angle_gamma   90.00
#
_symmetry.space_group_name_H-M   'P 1'
#
loop_
_entity.id
_entity.type
_entity.pdbx_description
1 polymer ?
#
loop_
_entity_poly.entity_id
_entity_poly.type
_entity_poly.pdbx_seq_one_letter_code
_entity_poly.pdbx_strand_id
1 'polypeptide(L)'
;LLRDEPISFRPEEGLELVVRGPRTERDRLIGDLGSYQPFRTSFNDLIGTFNRHAGEALDSLDRIESSVIEAGRLLARVRELLDGVEEERGVLRAAEQDDGLFAVPELFEQLLPMAEASLAQARGRAGVDPVGTLEHEGRLAARQAEDSLRLAGIAVEARSKKLDLGREAAAAIDATGLNPAWVEEEFNRLSTRANEVVQVALDGPATAALDELEHALTGLVAGARQCADLAQGRRELLDASIPQTAREVAQAREALGAAVNLPAAAMLHELEADPDAFIRGATEQLSAAAALLEKGDGGSAAAAVAAAREHLARVEAILSASRQAAAAHAQNQTRLTEERARLEARLPEARTTLEAIRCGYDVAVLRLGAGDPTHPEANGTVDDNLREAEEHLAAAKHLIGEAREDFHEGRLLGAGD
;
A
#
# COMPACT_ATOMS: atom_id res chain seq x y z
N LEU A 1 77.06 8.22 2.58
CA LEU A 1 77.30 8.54 1.16
C LEU A 1 76.58 7.57 0.21
N LEU A 2 76.42 6.27 0.53
CA LEU A 2 75.67 5.31 -0.32
C LEU A 2 74.13 5.27 -0.12
N ARG A 3 73.54 6.15 0.70
CA ARG A 3 72.11 6.05 1.06
C ARG A 3 71.16 6.50 -0.06
N ASP A 4 71.50 7.61 -0.73
CA ASP A 4 70.62 8.27 -1.70
C ASP A 4 71.25 8.41 -3.10
N GLU A 5 72.49 7.93 -3.27
CA GLU A 5 73.15 7.93 -4.58
C GLU A 5 72.72 6.71 -5.41
N PRO A 6 72.34 6.89 -6.69
CA PRO A 6 71.91 5.79 -7.54
C PRO A 6 73.08 4.87 -7.89
N ILE A 7 72.99 3.60 -7.46
CA ILE A 7 73.97 2.55 -7.74
C ILE A 7 73.60 1.89 -9.07
N SER A 8 74.58 1.65 -9.94
CA SER A 8 74.37 0.93 -11.21
C SER A 8 74.52 -0.56 -11.00
N PHE A 9 73.47 -1.32 -11.28
CA PHE A 9 73.43 -2.77 -11.18
C PHE A 9 73.57 -3.41 -12.56
N ARG A 10 74.24 -4.56 -12.61
CA ARG A 10 74.39 -5.34 -13.85
C ARG A 10 73.13 -6.18 -14.08
N PRO A 11 72.71 -6.42 -15.34
CA PRO A 11 71.55 -7.26 -15.64
C PRO A 11 71.61 -8.68 -15.03
N GLU A 12 72.82 -9.22 -14.90
CA GLU A 12 73.13 -10.53 -14.30
C GLU A 12 72.77 -10.60 -12.81
N GLU A 13 72.67 -9.46 -12.12
CA GLU A 13 72.38 -9.38 -10.68
C GLU A 13 70.88 -9.58 -10.39
N GLY A 14 70.01 -9.60 -11.41
CA GLY A 14 68.58 -9.94 -11.28
C GLY A 14 67.71 -8.95 -10.49
N LEU A 15 68.30 -7.92 -9.89
CA LEU A 15 67.63 -6.92 -9.05
C LEU A 15 66.60 -6.09 -9.81
N GLU A 16 66.83 -5.84 -11.11
CA GLU A 16 65.86 -5.17 -11.97
C GLU A 16 64.55 -5.96 -12.05
N LEU A 17 64.62 -7.30 -12.06
CA LEU A 17 63.46 -8.18 -12.16
C LEU A 17 62.63 -8.18 -10.88
N VAL A 18 63.30 -8.06 -9.72
CA VAL A 18 62.63 -7.92 -8.43
C VAL A 18 62.00 -6.54 -8.27
N VAL A 19 62.60 -5.46 -8.78
CA VAL A 19 62.10 -4.09 -8.58
C VAL A 19 61.07 -3.67 -9.63
N ARG A 20 61.23 -4.09 -10.89
CA ARG A 20 60.37 -3.69 -12.03
C ARG A 20 59.47 -4.81 -12.54
N GLY A 21 59.63 -6.05 -12.06
CA GLY A 21 58.91 -7.21 -12.57
C GLY A 21 59.45 -7.71 -13.92
N PRO A 22 58.86 -8.79 -14.47
CA PRO A 22 59.24 -9.30 -15.78
C PRO A 22 58.88 -8.29 -16.89
N ARG A 23 59.84 -7.98 -17.77
CA ARG A 23 59.59 -7.12 -18.94
C ARG A 23 58.48 -7.70 -19.82
N THR A 24 57.48 -6.90 -20.15
CA THR A 24 56.39 -7.31 -21.05
C THR A 24 56.91 -7.48 -22.48
N GLU A 25 56.20 -8.21 -23.34
CA GLU A 25 56.58 -8.37 -24.76
C GLU A 25 56.69 -7.02 -25.47
N ARG A 26 55.87 -6.04 -25.08
CA ARG A 26 55.92 -4.67 -25.58
C ARG A 26 57.22 -3.95 -25.19
N ASP A 27 57.68 -4.13 -23.95
CA ASP A 27 58.94 -3.53 -23.46
C ASP A 27 60.19 -4.14 -24.11
N ARG A 28 60.09 -5.39 -24.57
CA ARG A 28 61.18 -6.10 -25.27
C ARG A 28 61.35 -5.65 -26.72
N LEU A 29 60.26 -5.24 -27.37
CA LEU A 29 60.21 -4.97 -28.81
C LEU A 29 60.23 -3.47 -29.16
N ILE A 30 59.67 -2.60 -28.31
CA ILE A 30 59.49 -1.16 -28.58
C ILE A 30 59.78 -0.31 -27.33
N GLY A 31 60.75 -0.73 -26.51
CA GLY A 31 61.14 0.02 -25.31
C GLY A 31 61.93 1.29 -25.65
N ASP A 32 61.72 2.35 -24.87
CA ASP A 32 62.50 3.59 -24.97
C ASP A 32 64.00 3.33 -24.73
N LEU A 33 64.91 4.17 -25.26
CA LEU A 33 66.37 4.00 -25.11
C LEU A 33 66.83 3.89 -23.63
N GLY A 34 66.05 4.46 -22.70
CA GLY A 34 66.26 4.33 -21.26
C GLY A 34 66.04 2.91 -20.69
N SER A 35 65.26 2.08 -21.36
CA SER A 35 64.98 0.67 -20.99
C SER A 35 66.17 -0.27 -21.25
N TYR A 36 67.19 0.20 -21.97
CA TYR A 36 68.44 -0.52 -22.25
C TYR A 36 69.64 0.01 -21.43
N GLN A 37 69.45 1.04 -20.60
CA GLN A 37 70.49 1.52 -19.69
C GLN A 37 70.63 0.59 -18.47
N PRO A 38 71.82 0.50 -17.83
CA PRO A 38 72.00 -0.26 -16.60
C PRO A 38 70.99 0.18 -15.55
N PHE A 39 70.32 -0.78 -14.92
CA PHE A 39 69.35 -0.49 -13.87
C PHE A 39 70.03 0.32 -12.75
N ARG A 40 69.49 1.51 -12.46
CA ARG A 40 69.99 2.41 -11.42
C ARG A 40 68.91 2.69 -10.40
N THR A 41 69.19 2.41 -9.14
CA THR A 41 68.31 2.73 -8.01
C THR A 41 69.14 3.05 -6.77
N SER A 42 68.59 3.81 -5.82
CA SER A 42 69.26 4.07 -4.55
C SER A 42 69.14 2.86 -3.63
N PHE A 43 70.02 2.74 -2.63
CA PHE A 43 69.92 1.68 -1.64
C PHE A 43 68.60 1.77 -0.85
N ASN A 44 68.14 2.98 -0.53
CA ASN A 44 66.88 3.20 0.18
C ASN A 44 65.65 2.77 -0.65
N ASP A 45 65.62 3.05 -1.95
CA ASP A 45 64.51 2.66 -2.85
C ASP A 45 64.47 1.14 -3.07
N LEU A 46 65.66 0.52 -3.15
CA LEU A 46 65.79 -0.93 -3.27
C LEU A 46 65.28 -1.59 -1.98
N ILE A 47 65.75 -1.16 -0.80
CA ILE A 47 65.25 -1.68 0.49
C ILE A 47 63.75 -1.42 0.65
N GLY A 48 63.25 -0.24 0.25
CA GLY A 48 61.81 0.08 0.28
C GLY A 48 60.98 -0.85 -0.61
N THR A 49 61.47 -1.16 -1.81
CA THR A 49 60.80 -2.10 -2.73
C THR A 49 60.85 -3.53 -2.22
N PHE A 50 61.98 -3.99 -1.69
CA PHE A 50 62.09 -5.31 -1.07
C PHE A 50 61.18 -5.44 0.15
N ASN A 51 61.11 -4.43 1.01
CA ASN A 51 60.20 -4.42 2.16
C ASN A 51 58.73 -4.46 1.73
N ARG A 52 58.37 -3.74 0.67
CA ARG A 52 57.02 -3.79 0.09
C ARG A 52 56.68 -5.17 -0.48
N HIS A 53 57.57 -5.76 -1.29
CA HIS A 53 57.36 -7.10 -1.84
C HIS A 53 57.37 -8.18 -0.74
N ALA A 54 58.18 -8.01 0.31
CA ALA A 54 58.14 -8.88 1.48
C ALA A 54 56.80 -8.75 2.23
N GLY A 55 56.27 -7.53 2.38
CA GLY A 55 54.93 -7.31 2.93
C GLY A 55 53.83 -7.96 2.10
N GLU A 56 53.82 -7.74 0.78
CA GLU A 56 52.85 -8.37 -0.15
C GLU A 56 52.93 -9.90 -0.13
N ALA A 57 54.15 -10.46 -0.01
CA ALA A 57 54.36 -11.90 0.11
C ALA A 57 53.87 -12.46 1.46
N LEU A 58 54.09 -11.73 2.57
CA LEU A 58 53.56 -12.09 3.88
C LEU A 58 52.02 -12.06 3.88
N ASP A 59 51.41 -11.00 3.34
CA ASP A 59 49.95 -10.90 3.21
C ASP A 59 49.39 -12.04 2.35
N SER A 60 50.10 -12.43 1.30
CA SER A 60 49.71 -13.56 0.44
C SER A 60 49.83 -14.91 1.17
N LEU A 61 50.87 -15.10 1.99
CA LEU A 61 51.04 -16.32 2.80
C LEU A 61 49.97 -16.41 3.89
N ASP A 62 49.71 -15.31 4.61
CA ASP A 62 48.65 -15.21 5.61
C ASP A 62 47.28 -15.51 4.98
N ARG A 63 47.04 -14.99 3.78
CA ARG A 63 45.82 -15.28 3.00
C ARG A 63 45.71 -16.76 2.65
N ILE A 64 46.79 -17.40 2.22
CA ILE A 64 46.76 -18.84 1.89
C ILE A 64 46.49 -19.67 3.15
N GLU A 65 47.17 -19.36 4.26
CA GLU A 65 47.02 -20.06 5.53
C GLU A 65 45.59 -19.96 6.08
N SER A 66 45.01 -18.76 6.07
CA SER A 66 43.61 -18.56 6.48
C SER A 66 42.61 -19.22 5.53
N SER A 67 42.90 -19.18 4.22
CA SER A 67 42.00 -19.73 3.19
C SER A 67 41.78 -21.24 3.34
N VAL A 68 42.77 -22.01 3.81
CA VAL A 68 42.59 -23.46 4.03
C VAL A 68 41.52 -23.71 5.10
N ILE A 69 41.58 -22.97 6.20
CA ILE A 69 40.61 -23.10 7.31
C ILE A 69 39.23 -22.62 6.86
N GLU A 70 39.17 -21.47 6.19
CA GLU A 70 37.93 -20.87 5.70
C GLU A 70 37.25 -21.75 4.64
N ALA A 71 38.01 -22.31 3.71
CA ALA A 71 37.48 -23.25 2.71
C ALA A 71 36.88 -24.48 3.39
N GLY A 72 37.56 -25.06 4.38
CA GLY A 72 37.03 -26.18 5.16
C GLY A 72 35.69 -25.85 5.83
N ARG A 73 35.58 -24.68 6.47
CA ARG A 73 34.33 -24.22 7.10
C ARG A 73 33.22 -23.98 6.08
N LEU A 74 33.54 -23.36 4.94
CA LEU A 74 32.57 -23.12 3.87
C LEU A 74 31.99 -24.45 3.37
N LEU A 75 32.85 -25.43 3.05
CA LEU A 75 32.42 -26.72 2.51
C LEU A 75 31.64 -27.56 3.52
N ALA A 76 31.93 -27.43 4.83
CA ALA A 76 31.13 -28.03 5.89
C ALA A 76 29.73 -27.39 5.94
N ARG A 77 29.67 -26.05 5.93
CA ARG A 77 28.40 -25.32 5.90
C ARG A 77 27.56 -25.66 4.66
N VAL A 78 28.16 -25.70 3.46
CA VAL A 78 27.44 -26.12 2.24
C VAL A 78 26.86 -27.51 2.44
N ARG A 79 27.60 -28.44 3.05
CA ARG A 79 27.08 -29.78 3.30
C ARG A 79 25.90 -29.79 4.26
N GLU A 80 25.98 -29.04 5.36
CA GLU A 80 24.87 -28.88 6.32
C GLU A 80 23.61 -28.34 5.63
N LEU A 81 23.75 -27.35 4.73
CA LEU A 81 22.63 -26.81 3.97
C LEU A 81 21.98 -27.87 3.05
N LEU A 82 22.79 -28.67 2.35
CA LEU A 82 22.30 -29.74 1.47
C LEU A 82 21.62 -30.87 2.25
N ASP A 83 22.18 -31.24 3.42
CA ASP A 83 21.57 -32.23 4.30
C ASP A 83 20.21 -31.70 4.82
N GLY A 84 20.09 -30.40 5.12
CA GLY A 84 18.82 -29.76 5.46
C GLY A 84 17.77 -29.80 4.32
N VAL A 85 18.18 -29.67 3.05
CA VAL A 85 17.26 -29.84 1.90
C VAL A 85 16.71 -31.27 1.84
N GLU A 86 17.56 -32.26 2.10
CA GLU A 86 17.15 -33.68 2.11
C GLU A 86 16.22 -34.01 3.30
N GLU A 87 16.36 -33.35 4.45
CA GLU A 87 15.41 -33.49 5.57
C GLU A 87 14.00 -33.07 5.16
N GLU A 88 13.87 -31.99 4.37
CA GLU A 88 12.58 -31.48 3.90
C GLU A 88 11.95 -32.32 2.76
N ARG A 89 12.75 -33.19 2.13
CA ARG A 89 12.32 -34.00 0.98
C ARG A 89 11.11 -34.89 1.27
N GLY A 90 10.98 -35.39 2.50
CA GLY A 90 9.85 -36.24 2.89
C GLY A 90 8.52 -35.52 2.75
N VAL A 91 8.45 -34.27 3.20
CA VAL A 91 7.24 -33.43 3.11
C VAL A 91 6.91 -33.10 1.66
N LEU A 92 7.91 -32.72 0.87
CA LEU A 92 7.71 -32.34 -0.53
C LEU A 92 7.35 -33.52 -1.43
N ARG A 93 7.90 -34.71 -1.18
CA ARG A 93 7.47 -35.95 -1.86
C ARG A 93 6.05 -36.37 -1.52
N ALA A 94 5.63 -36.19 -0.26
CA ALA A 94 4.24 -36.45 0.11
C ALA A 94 3.28 -35.51 -0.64
N ALA A 95 3.68 -34.26 -0.87
CA ALA A 95 2.91 -33.30 -1.67
C ALA A 95 2.72 -33.76 -3.13
N GLU A 96 3.76 -34.31 -3.75
CA GLU A 96 3.69 -34.86 -5.12
C GLU A 96 2.62 -35.96 -5.27
N GLN A 97 2.42 -36.76 -4.21
CA GLN A 97 1.47 -37.88 -4.20
C GLN A 97 0.03 -37.46 -3.87
N ASP A 98 -0.16 -36.29 -3.26
CA ASP A 98 -1.44 -35.79 -2.77
C ASP A 98 -2.14 -34.95 -3.84
N ASP A 99 -1.81 -33.66 -3.92
CA ASP A 99 -2.40 -32.69 -4.87
C ASP A 99 -1.36 -32.09 -5.84
N GLY A 100 -0.07 -32.40 -5.66
CA GLY A 100 1.04 -31.90 -6.47
C GLY A 100 1.44 -30.45 -6.20
N LEU A 101 0.75 -29.73 -5.33
CA LEU A 101 1.06 -28.32 -5.03
C LEU A 101 2.35 -28.22 -4.22
N PHE A 102 3.26 -27.34 -4.63
CA PHE A 102 4.57 -27.09 -4.00
C PHE A 102 5.44 -28.34 -3.82
N ALA A 103 5.29 -29.36 -4.68
CA ALA A 103 6.16 -30.55 -4.67
C ALA A 103 7.60 -30.25 -5.14
N VAL A 104 7.77 -29.25 -6.01
CA VAL A 104 9.04 -28.76 -6.58
C VAL A 104 10.03 -29.90 -6.97
N PRO A 105 9.65 -30.84 -7.85
CA PRO A 105 10.49 -31.98 -8.21
C PRO A 105 11.86 -31.57 -8.80
N GLU A 106 11.89 -30.49 -9.58
CA GLU A 106 13.12 -30.00 -10.22
C GLU A 106 14.21 -29.58 -9.21
N LEU A 107 13.83 -29.21 -7.98
CA LEU A 107 14.77 -28.95 -6.90
C LEU A 107 15.63 -30.19 -6.63
N PHE A 108 15.02 -31.37 -6.57
CA PHE A 108 15.68 -32.63 -6.24
C PHE A 108 16.29 -33.33 -7.46
N GLU A 109 15.77 -33.06 -8.66
CA GLU A 109 16.25 -33.68 -9.90
C GLU A 109 17.39 -32.88 -10.56
N GLN A 110 17.46 -31.57 -10.34
CA GLN A 110 18.40 -30.69 -11.05
C GLN A 110 19.25 -29.86 -10.09
N LEU A 111 18.64 -28.98 -9.29
CA LEU A 111 19.39 -27.98 -8.52
C LEU A 111 20.21 -28.61 -7.38
N LEU A 112 19.63 -29.54 -6.62
CA LEU A 112 20.33 -30.24 -5.54
C LEU A 112 21.51 -31.08 -6.06
N PRO A 113 21.35 -31.94 -7.09
CA PRO A 113 22.48 -32.63 -7.72
C PRO A 113 23.57 -31.69 -8.25
N MET A 114 23.19 -30.54 -8.82
CA MET A 114 24.16 -29.54 -9.28
C MET A 114 24.95 -28.96 -8.11
N ALA A 115 24.28 -28.62 -7.00
CA ALA A 115 24.93 -28.11 -5.79
C ALA A 115 25.90 -29.15 -5.19
N GLU A 116 25.51 -30.42 -5.17
CA GLU A 116 26.38 -31.53 -4.75
C GLU A 116 27.61 -31.68 -5.65
N ALA A 117 27.43 -31.56 -6.97
CA ALA A 117 28.54 -31.61 -7.92
C ALA A 117 29.51 -30.43 -7.73
N SER A 118 29.00 -29.22 -7.53
CA SER A 118 29.83 -28.04 -7.22
C SER A 118 30.57 -28.18 -5.90
N LEU A 119 29.93 -28.73 -4.85
CA LEU A 119 30.58 -29.06 -3.58
C LEU A 119 31.70 -30.09 -3.77
N ALA A 120 31.47 -31.13 -4.57
CA ALA A 120 32.47 -32.16 -4.85
C ALA A 120 33.69 -31.58 -5.59
N GLN A 121 33.47 -30.71 -6.57
CA GLN A 121 34.55 -29.99 -7.28
C GLN A 121 35.34 -29.08 -6.34
N ALA A 122 34.65 -28.31 -5.50
CA ALA A 122 35.26 -27.42 -4.52
C ALA A 122 36.13 -28.21 -3.51
N ARG A 123 35.64 -29.36 -3.02
CA ARG A 123 36.42 -30.27 -2.15
C ARG A 123 37.68 -30.80 -2.83
N GLY A 124 37.59 -31.17 -4.11
CA GLY A 124 38.74 -31.65 -4.89
C GLY A 124 39.83 -30.58 -5.07
N ARG A 125 39.44 -29.30 -5.12
CA ARG A 125 40.37 -28.17 -5.29
C ARG A 125 40.90 -27.59 -3.98
N ALA A 126 40.13 -27.65 -2.89
CA ALA A 126 40.48 -26.98 -1.63
C ALA A 126 41.87 -27.34 -1.07
N GLY A 127 42.35 -28.57 -1.30
CA GLY A 127 43.67 -29.01 -0.84
C GLY A 127 44.85 -28.51 -1.70
N VAL A 128 44.59 -28.04 -2.91
CA VAL A 128 45.60 -27.57 -3.88
C VAL A 128 45.55 -26.06 -4.06
N ASP A 129 44.33 -25.50 -4.14
CA ASP A 129 44.05 -24.08 -4.30
C ASP A 129 42.86 -23.66 -3.41
N PRO A 130 43.11 -23.40 -2.12
CA PRO A 130 42.06 -22.99 -1.19
C PRO A 130 41.52 -21.59 -1.51
N VAL A 131 42.34 -20.70 -2.06
CA VAL A 131 41.93 -19.32 -2.42
C VAL A 131 40.96 -19.36 -3.60
N GLY A 132 41.31 -20.06 -4.68
CA GLY A 132 40.43 -20.22 -5.84
C GLY A 132 39.12 -20.92 -5.48
N THR A 133 39.18 -21.91 -4.57
CA THR A 133 37.97 -22.57 -4.03
C THR A 133 37.04 -21.57 -3.34
N LEU A 134 37.58 -20.66 -2.51
CA LEU A 134 36.79 -19.64 -1.83
C LEU A 134 36.24 -18.57 -2.78
N GLU A 135 36.88 -18.31 -3.91
CA GLU A 135 36.47 -17.28 -4.87
C GLU A 135 35.48 -17.79 -5.93
N HIS A 136 35.50 -19.08 -6.23
CA HIS A 136 34.75 -19.67 -7.34
C HIS A 136 33.85 -20.84 -6.92
N GLU A 137 34.36 -22.09 -6.94
CA GLU A 137 33.52 -23.28 -6.81
C GLU A 137 32.82 -23.37 -5.45
N GLY A 138 33.50 -22.96 -4.37
CA GLY A 138 32.92 -22.93 -3.03
C GLY A 138 31.79 -21.91 -2.89
N ARG A 139 31.92 -20.72 -3.51
CA ARG A 139 30.83 -19.72 -3.54
C ARG A 139 29.65 -20.18 -4.39
N LEU A 140 29.92 -20.82 -5.53
CA LEU A 140 28.87 -21.38 -6.37
C LEU A 140 28.07 -22.45 -5.63
N ALA A 141 28.77 -23.40 -5.00
CA ALA A 141 28.14 -24.47 -4.22
C ALA A 141 27.35 -23.90 -3.04
N ALA A 142 27.91 -22.91 -2.33
CA ALA A 142 27.22 -22.25 -1.23
C ALA A 142 25.93 -21.55 -1.68
N ARG A 143 25.99 -20.77 -2.76
CA ARG A 143 24.80 -20.10 -3.31
C ARG A 143 23.71 -21.11 -3.68
N GLN A 144 24.07 -22.15 -4.44
CA GLN A 144 23.09 -23.15 -4.88
C GLN A 144 22.48 -23.90 -3.69
N ALA A 145 23.26 -24.21 -2.66
CA ALA A 145 22.75 -24.84 -1.44
C ALA A 145 21.86 -23.89 -0.62
N GLU A 146 22.21 -22.61 -0.51
CA GLU A 146 21.40 -21.58 0.16
C GLU A 146 20.05 -21.38 -0.57
N ASP A 147 20.08 -21.21 -1.90
CA ASP A 147 18.88 -21.08 -2.73
C ASP A 147 18.00 -22.35 -2.64
N SER A 148 18.61 -23.54 -2.64
CA SER A 148 17.91 -24.82 -2.50
C SER A 148 17.20 -24.94 -1.16
N LEU A 149 17.91 -24.69 -0.06
CA LEU A 149 17.34 -24.80 1.29
C LEU A 149 16.22 -23.79 1.49
N ARG A 150 16.41 -22.56 0.99
CA ARG A 150 15.39 -21.52 1.10
C ARG A 150 14.13 -21.88 0.30
N LEU A 151 14.28 -22.38 -0.93
CA LEU A 151 13.14 -22.83 -1.73
C LEU A 151 12.40 -24.00 -1.05
N ALA A 152 13.14 -24.98 -0.53
CA ALA A 152 12.57 -26.10 0.21
C ALA A 152 11.77 -25.60 1.43
N GLY A 153 12.35 -24.70 2.21
CA GLY A 153 11.69 -24.09 3.37
C GLY A 153 10.40 -23.35 3.01
N ILE A 154 10.40 -22.55 1.93
CA ILE A 154 9.20 -21.86 1.45
C ILE A 154 8.12 -22.87 1.04
N ALA A 155 8.49 -23.92 0.30
CA ALA A 155 7.56 -24.96 -0.15
C ALA A 155 6.98 -25.75 1.04
N VAL A 156 7.80 -26.11 2.02
CA VAL A 156 7.35 -26.80 3.24
C VAL A 156 6.46 -25.92 4.10
N GLU A 157 6.77 -24.64 4.28
CA GLU A 157 5.88 -23.71 4.98
C GLU A 157 4.53 -23.59 4.25
N ALA A 158 4.55 -23.57 2.91
CA ALA A 158 3.33 -23.56 2.12
C ALA A 158 2.48 -24.81 2.39
N ARG A 159 3.08 -26.00 2.37
CA ARG A 159 2.42 -27.30 2.63
C ARG A 159 1.90 -27.46 4.04
N SER A 160 2.73 -27.17 5.03
CA SER A 160 2.46 -27.47 6.43
C SER A 160 1.50 -26.47 7.08
N LYS A 161 1.30 -25.30 6.46
CA LYS A 161 0.55 -24.20 7.09
C LYS A 161 -0.24 -23.35 6.09
N LYS A 162 0.41 -22.74 5.09
CA LYS A 162 -0.26 -21.68 4.30
C LYS A 162 -1.43 -22.20 3.47
N LEU A 163 -1.33 -23.41 2.93
CA LEU A 163 -2.43 -24.06 2.20
C LEU A 163 -3.66 -24.26 3.06
N ASP A 164 -3.51 -24.80 4.27
CA ASP A 164 -4.64 -25.00 5.19
C ASP A 164 -5.29 -23.67 5.55
N LEU A 165 -4.49 -22.64 5.87
CA LEU A 165 -5.02 -21.31 6.18
C LEU A 165 -5.76 -20.66 5.00
N GLY A 166 -5.29 -20.89 3.77
CA GLY A 166 -5.95 -20.42 2.57
C GLY A 166 -7.25 -21.19 2.28
N ARG A 167 -7.26 -22.51 2.48
CA ARG A 167 -8.45 -23.37 2.34
C ARG A 167 -9.51 -23.04 3.38
N GLU A 168 -9.11 -22.78 4.62
CA GLU A 168 -10.01 -22.28 5.68
C GLU A 168 -10.67 -20.95 5.26
N ALA A 169 -9.88 -20.01 4.73
CA ALA A 169 -10.41 -18.73 4.24
C ALA A 169 -11.35 -18.91 3.03
N ALA A 170 -10.99 -19.78 2.08
CA ALA A 170 -11.82 -20.12 0.94
C ALA A 170 -13.17 -20.74 1.38
N ALA A 171 -13.14 -21.68 2.33
CA ALA A 171 -14.35 -22.27 2.89
C ALA A 171 -15.23 -21.24 3.62
N ALA A 172 -14.62 -20.28 4.32
CA ALA A 172 -15.35 -19.18 4.94
C ALA A 172 -16.02 -18.26 3.91
N ILE A 173 -15.35 -17.96 2.79
CA ILE A 173 -15.95 -17.21 1.67
C ILE A 173 -17.14 -17.99 1.08
N ASP A 174 -16.97 -19.28 0.80
CA ASP A 174 -18.01 -20.18 0.26
C ASP A 174 -19.23 -20.27 1.17
N ALA A 175 -19.02 -20.32 2.49
CA ALA A 175 -20.11 -20.32 3.47
C ALA A 175 -21.00 -19.06 3.39
N THR A 176 -20.50 -17.96 2.80
CA THR A 176 -21.28 -16.74 2.51
C THR A 176 -21.99 -16.73 1.16
N GLY A 177 -21.89 -17.83 0.40
CA GLY A 177 -22.49 -18.01 -0.92
C GLY A 177 -21.70 -17.35 -2.06
N LEU A 178 -20.41 -17.04 -1.86
CA LEU A 178 -19.53 -16.49 -2.89
C LEU A 178 -18.55 -17.56 -3.40
N ASN A 179 -18.13 -17.44 -4.65
CA ASN A 179 -17.14 -18.35 -5.22
C ASN A 179 -15.69 -18.01 -4.77
N PRO A 180 -14.97 -18.92 -4.07
CA PRO A 180 -13.58 -18.69 -3.64
C PRO A 180 -12.53 -19.27 -4.60
N ALA A 181 -12.89 -19.70 -5.83
CA ALA A 181 -12.00 -20.44 -6.74
C ALA A 181 -10.64 -19.75 -6.99
N TRP A 182 -10.59 -18.42 -6.98
CA TRP A 182 -9.37 -17.65 -7.17
C TRP A 182 -8.27 -17.99 -6.16
N VAL A 183 -8.61 -18.42 -4.93
CA VAL A 183 -7.62 -18.78 -3.90
C VAL A 183 -6.82 -20.01 -4.34
N GLU A 184 -7.51 -21.03 -4.85
CA GLU A 184 -6.91 -22.28 -5.32
C GLU A 184 -6.14 -22.05 -6.63
N GLU A 185 -6.68 -21.23 -7.54
CA GLU A 185 -6.00 -20.82 -8.77
C GLU A 185 -4.67 -20.11 -8.47
N GLU A 186 -4.65 -19.22 -7.47
CA GLU A 186 -3.44 -18.52 -7.06
C GLU A 186 -2.42 -19.44 -6.37
N PHE A 187 -2.85 -20.43 -5.57
CA PHE A 187 -1.93 -21.44 -5.06
C PHE A 187 -1.31 -22.28 -6.17
N ASN A 188 -2.10 -22.68 -7.18
CA ASN A 188 -1.59 -23.38 -8.37
C ASN A 188 -0.56 -22.54 -9.13
N ARG A 189 -0.84 -21.24 -9.31
CA ARG A 189 0.09 -20.30 -9.96
C ARG A 189 1.38 -20.16 -9.17
N LEU A 190 1.32 -20.00 -7.85
CA LEU A 190 2.50 -19.88 -7.00
C LEU A 190 3.29 -21.19 -6.90
N SER A 191 2.62 -22.34 -6.93
CA SER A 191 3.26 -23.66 -7.02
C SER A 191 4.04 -23.81 -8.33
N THR A 192 3.47 -23.34 -9.45
CA THR A 192 4.17 -23.31 -10.75
C THR A 192 5.38 -22.39 -10.68
N ARG A 193 5.21 -21.18 -10.10
CA ARG A 193 6.29 -20.22 -9.90
C ARG A 193 7.42 -20.80 -9.04
N ALA A 194 7.14 -21.62 -8.04
CA ALA A 194 8.16 -22.28 -7.24
C ALA A 194 9.07 -23.21 -8.09
N ASN A 195 8.53 -23.88 -9.10
CA ASN A 195 9.35 -24.63 -10.06
C ASN A 195 10.19 -23.68 -10.94
N GLU A 196 9.63 -22.57 -11.41
CA GLU A 196 10.39 -21.58 -12.20
C GLU A 196 11.57 -20.98 -11.42
N VAL A 197 11.45 -20.84 -10.09
CA VAL A 197 12.54 -20.37 -9.23
C VAL A 197 13.74 -21.33 -9.28
N VAL A 198 13.52 -22.63 -9.47
CA VAL A 198 14.61 -23.60 -9.68
C VAL A 198 15.42 -23.21 -10.90
N GLN A 199 14.77 -22.93 -12.02
CA GLN A 199 15.44 -22.54 -13.27
C GLN A 199 16.25 -21.24 -13.09
N VAL A 200 15.71 -20.26 -12.37
CA VAL A 200 16.44 -19.03 -12.01
C VAL A 200 17.68 -19.34 -11.17
N ALA A 201 17.59 -20.28 -10.21
CA ALA A 201 18.69 -20.68 -9.36
C ALA A 201 19.78 -21.49 -10.09
N LEU A 202 19.41 -22.22 -11.16
CA LEU A 202 20.36 -22.89 -12.04
C LEU A 202 21.25 -21.88 -12.76
N ASP A 203 20.64 -20.82 -13.30
CA ASP A 203 21.33 -19.80 -14.11
C ASP A 203 22.09 -18.76 -13.27
N GLY A 204 21.64 -18.48 -12.04
CA GLY A 204 22.21 -17.41 -11.23
C GLY A 204 21.69 -17.36 -9.79
N PRO A 205 21.91 -16.25 -9.07
CA PRO A 205 21.32 -16.03 -7.74
C PRO A 205 19.80 -15.89 -7.83
N ALA A 206 19.07 -16.69 -7.05
CA ALA A 206 17.60 -16.66 -7.04
C ALA A 206 16.99 -15.81 -5.92
N THR A 207 17.79 -15.04 -5.18
CA THR A 207 17.36 -14.30 -3.98
C THR A 207 16.09 -13.46 -4.20
N ALA A 208 16.04 -12.66 -5.27
CA ALA A 208 14.88 -11.82 -5.57
C ALA A 208 13.62 -12.65 -5.90
N ALA A 209 13.78 -13.75 -6.66
CA ALA A 209 12.67 -14.62 -7.02
C ALA A 209 12.13 -15.40 -5.81
N LEU A 210 13.01 -15.78 -4.88
CA LEU A 210 12.64 -16.38 -3.59
C LEU A 210 11.89 -15.38 -2.69
N ASP A 211 12.39 -14.14 -2.58
CA ASP A 211 11.71 -13.06 -1.84
C ASP A 211 10.30 -12.78 -2.39
N GLU A 212 10.17 -12.70 -3.72
CA GLU A 212 8.89 -12.50 -4.40
C GLU A 212 7.91 -13.65 -4.13
N LEU A 213 8.35 -14.90 -4.21
CA LEU A 213 7.52 -16.07 -3.96
C LEU A 213 7.02 -16.12 -2.50
N GLU A 214 7.93 -15.91 -1.54
CA GLU A 214 7.62 -15.90 -0.12
C GLU A 214 6.62 -14.77 0.24
N HIS A 215 6.85 -13.57 -0.33
CA HIS A 215 5.96 -12.43 -0.16
C HIS A 215 4.58 -12.70 -0.77
N ALA A 216 4.53 -13.26 -1.99
CA ALA A 216 3.27 -13.55 -2.68
C ALA A 216 2.43 -14.61 -1.92
N LEU A 217 3.06 -15.66 -1.40
CA LEU A 217 2.37 -16.66 -0.56
C LEU A 217 1.78 -16.06 0.71
N THR A 218 2.55 -15.20 1.38
CA THR A 218 2.11 -14.54 2.60
C THR A 218 0.98 -13.55 2.31
N GLY A 219 1.10 -12.79 1.21
CA GLY A 219 0.08 -11.88 0.71
C GLY A 219 -1.22 -12.58 0.33
N LEU A 220 -1.15 -13.75 -0.33
CA LEU A 220 -2.32 -14.56 -0.69
C LEU A 220 -3.11 -14.98 0.54
N VAL A 221 -2.45 -15.56 1.56
CA VAL A 221 -3.15 -15.99 2.79
C VAL A 221 -3.76 -14.81 3.54
N ALA A 222 -3.04 -13.70 3.66
CA ALA A 222 -3.55 -12.50 4.32
C ALA A 222 -4.75 -11.91 3.56
N GLY A 223 -4.65 -11.81 2.23
CA GLY A 223 -5.71 -11.31 1.36
C GLY A 223 -6.95 -12.20 1.36
N ALA A 224 -6.79 -13.53 1.31
CA ALA A 224 -7.90 -14.48 1.39
C ALA A 224 -8.67 -14.35 2.72
N ARG A 225 -7.95 -14.23 3.84
CA ARG A 225 -8.57 -13.99 5.16
C ARG A 225 -9.32 -12.67 5.23
N GLN A 226 -8.71 -11.59 4.74
CA GLN A 226 -9.38 -10.29 4.66
C GLN A 226 -10.67 -10.38 3.81
N CYS A 227 -10.61 -11.08 2.67
CA CYS A 227 -11.80 -11.30 1.84
C CYS A 227 -12.87 -12.12 2.56
N ALA A 228 -12.50 -13.13 3.35
CA ALA A 228 -13.44 -13.89 4.17
C ALA A 228 -14.14 -13.01 5.21
N ASP A 229 -13.39 -12.18 5.94
CA ASP A 229 -13.95 -11.26 6.94
C ASP A 229 -14.91 -10.24 6.29
N LEU A 230 -14.52 -9.68 5.14
CA LEU A 230 -15.36 -8.78 4.35
C LEU A 230 -16.61 -9.49 3.82
N ALA A 231 -16.48 -10.74 3.39
CA ALA A 231 -17.60 -11.53 2.91
C ALA A 231 -18.64 -11.75 4.01
N GLN A 232 -18.19 -12.07 5.22
CA GLN A 232 -19.04 -12.20 6.40
C GLN A 232 -19.73 -10.88 6.76
N GLY A 233 -18.96 -9.79 6.84
CA GLY A 233 -19.51 -8.45 7.14
C GLY A 233 -20.52 -7.96 6.08
N ARG A 234 -20.28 -8.27 4.81
CA ARG A 234 -21.24 -8.00 3.71
C ARG A 234 -22.56 -8.74 3.95
N ARG A 235 -22.49 -10.03 4.29
CA ARG A 235 -23.67 -10.86 4.56
C ARG A 235 -24.46 -10.34 5.75
N GLU A 236 -23.80 -9.95 6.83
CA GLU A 236 -24.46 -9.37 8.01
C GLU A 236 -25.21 -8.08 7.67
N LEU A 237 -24.63 -7.21 6.83
CA LEU A 237 -25.31 -6.00 6.37
C LEU A 237 -26.54 -6.32 5.52
N LEU A 238 -26.45 -7.29 4.61
CA LEU A 238 -27.56 -7.73 3.75
C LEU A 238 -28.69 -8.39 4.54
N ASP A 239 -28.36 -9.32 5.44
CA ASP A 239 -29.33 -10.18 6.12
C ASP A 239 -29.96 -9.49 7.34
N ALA A 240 -29.24 -8.58 8.02
CA ALA A 240 -29.69 -7.96 9.25
C ALA A 240 -29.86 -6.44 9.13
N SER A 241 -28.82 -5.71 8.75
CA SER A 241 -28.84 -4.23 8.83
C SER A 241 -29.80 -3.61 7.83
N ILE A 242 -29.76 -3.98 6.54
CA ILE A 242 -30.66 -3.44 5.51
C ILE A 242 -32.14 -3.70 5.87
N PRO A 243 -32.56 -4.94 6.21
CA PRO A 243 -33.95 -5.19 6.61
C PRO A 243 -34.37 -4.47 7.90
N GLN A 244 -33.44 -4.26 8.84
CA GLN A 244 -33.70 -3.49 10.05
C GLN A 244 -33.91 -2.00 9.74
N THR A 245 -33.01 -1.39 8.97
CA THR A 245 -33.13 0.00 8.54
C THR A 245 -34.40 0.23 7.71
N ALA A 246 -34.76 -0.69 6.81
CA ALA A 246 -36.01 -0.61 6.05
C ALA A 246 -37.26 -0.63 6.96
N ARG A 247 -37.25 -1.45 8.02
CA ARG A 247 -38.33 -1.47 9.03
C ARG A 247 -38.39 -0.16 9.82
N GLU A 248 -37.26 0.42 10.18
CA GLU A 248 -37.18 1.70 10.87
C GLU A 248 -37.69 2.86 10.02
N VAL A 249 -37.39 2.86 8.70
CA VAL A 249 -37.95 3.82 7.75
C VAL A 249 -39.47 3.69 7.69
N ALA A 250 -40.00 2.47 7.55
CA ALA A 250 -41.45 2.24 7.53
C ALA A 250 -42.15 2.73 8.81
N GLN A 251 -41.59 2.40 9.99
CA GLN A 251 -42.10 2.88 11.27
C GLN A 251 -42.02 4.41 11.40
N ALA A 252 -40.93 5.02 10.92
CA ALA A 252 -40.78 6.47 10.91
C ALA A 252 -41.83 7.13 10.01
N ARG A 253 -42.08 6.58 8.82
CA ARG A 253 -43.13 7.07 7.90
C ARG A 253 -44.51 7.01 8.53
N GLU A 254 -44.85 5.93 9.22
CA GLU A 254 -46.13 5.80 9.95
C GLU A 254 -46.26 6.83 11.07
N ALA A 255 -45.23 6.96 11.91
CA ALA A 255 -45.25 7.87 13.05
C ALA A 255 -45.29 9.34 12.61
N LEU A 256 -44.45 9.72 11.63
CA LEU A 256 -44.41 11.08 11.09
C LEU A 256 -45.69 11.42 10.35
N GLY A 257 -46.20 10.50 9.51
CA GLY A 257 -47.46 10.69 8.79
C GLY A 257 -48.64 10.91 9.74
N ALA A 258 -48.71 10.14 10.84
CA ALA A 258 -49.72 10.36 11.88
C ALA A 258 -49.58 11.73 12.56
N ALA A 259 -48.35 12.21 12.80
CA ALA A 259 -48.10 13.50 13.43
C ALA A 259 -48.50 14.69 12.54
N VAL A 260 -48.38 14.56 11.21
CA VAL A 260 -48.71 15.63 10.25
C VAL A 260 -50.01 15.42 9.49
N ASN A 261 -50.77 14.37 9.82
CA ASN A 261 -52.02 13.98 9.18
C ASN A 261 -51.88 13.68 7.67
N LEU A 262 -50.82 12.97 7.30
CA LEU A 262 -50.56 12.47 5.95
C LEU A 262 -50.42 10.94 5.93
N PRO A 263 -50.70 10.28 4.79
CA PRO A 263 -50.43 8.86 4.65
C PRO A 263 -48.92 8.58 4.72
N ALA A 264 -48.52 7.46 5.31
CA ALA A 264 -47.10 7.06 5.44
C ALA A 264 -46.35 7.06 4.08
N ALA A 265 -47.03 6.70 2.99
CA ALA A 265 -46.46 6.69 1.64
C ALA A 265 -46.13 8.08 1.06
N ALA A 266 -46.57 9.16 1.70
CA ALA A 266 -46.20 10.52 1.32
C ALA A 266 -44.98 11.05 2.12
N MET A 267 -44.51 10.31 3.11
CA MET A 267 -43.44 10.76 4.02
C MET A 267 -42.06 10.32 3.54
N LEU A 268 -41.06 11.20 3.70
CA LEU A 268 -39.64 10.90 3.46
C LEU A 268 -39.34 10.53 2.00
N HIS A 269 -39.79 11.36 1.05
CA HIS A 269 -39.53 11.23 -0.38
C HIS A 269 -38.91 12.50 -0.97
N GLU A 270 -38.12 13.21 -0.17
CA GLU A 270 -37.43 14.44 -0.57
C GLU A 270 -36.28 14.10 -1.54
N LEU A 271 -36.11 14.88 -2.62
CA LEU A 271 -35.26 14.55 -3.78
C LEU A 271 -33.82 14.12 -3.41
N GLU A 272 -33.23 14.74 -2.40
CA GLU A 272 -31.84 14.49 -1.97
C GLU A 272 -31.75 13.75 -0.62
N ALA A 273 -32.90 13.37 -0.05
CA ALA A 273 -33.00 12.78 1.27
C ALA A 273 -34.00 11.61 1.32
N ASP A 274 -34.20 10.90 0.21
CA ASP A 274 -35.03 9.70 0.15
C ASP A 274 -34.29 8.49 0.76
N PRO A 275 -34.73 7.96 1.92
CA PRO A 275 -34.11 6.79 2.53
C PRO A 275 -34.11 5.55 1.64
N ASP A 276 -35.11 5.37 0.77
CA ASP A 276 -35.20 4.20 -0.12
C ASP A 276 -34.13 4.25 -1.21
N ALA A 277 -33.73 5.46 -1.65
CA ALA A 277 -32.61 5.63 -2.56
C ALA A 277 -31.29 5.21 -1.91
N PHE A 278 -31.05 5.60 -0.65
CA PHE A 278 -29.85 5.21 0.09
C PHE A 278 -29.82 3.71 0.41
N ILE A 279 -30.94 3.09 0.77
CA ILE A 279 -31.02 1.63 0.99
C ILE A 279 -30.72 0.86 -0.31
N ARG A 280 -31.25 1.31 -1.46
CA ARG A 280 -30.90 0.71 -2.76
C ARG A 280 -29.42 0.88 -3.07
N GLY A 281 -28.87 2.09 -2.89
CA GLY A 281 -27.44 2.35 -3.06
C GLY A 281 -26.59 1.43 -2.19
N ALA A 282 -26.94 1.24 -0.91
CA ALA A 282 -26.25 0.28 -0.04
C ALA A 282 -26.29 -1.15 -0.59
N THR A 283 -27.45 -1.59 -1.09
CA THR A 283 -27.61 -2.93 -1.67
C THR A 283 -26.77 -3.10 -2.94
N GLU A 284 -26.73 -2.09 -3.81
CA GLU A 284 -25.91 -2.05 -5.02
C GLU A 284 -24.41 -2.12 -4.68
N GLN A 285 -23.96 -1.36 -3.68
CA GLN A 285 -22.58 -1.42 -3.21
C GLN A 285 -22.20 -2.80 -2.64
N LEU A 286 -23.09 -3.45 -1.90
CA LEU A 286 -22.86 -4.80 -1.39
C LEU A 286 -22.84 -5.85 -2.51
N SER A 287 -23.63 -5.66 -3.57
CA SER A 287 -23.55 -6.49 -4.79
C SER A 287 -22.22 -6.30 -5.52
N ALA A 288 -21.76 -5.05 -5.66
CA ALA A 288 -20.44 -4.76 -6.23
C ALA A 288 -19.31 -5.39 -5.39
N ALA A 289 -19.41 -5.30 -4.04
CA ALA A 289 -18.46 -5.95 -3.14
C ALA A 289 -18.41 -7.47 -3.35
N ALA A 290 -19.55 -8.13 -3.54
CA ALA A 290 -19.59 -9.56 -3.83
C ALA A 290 -18.77 -9.92 -5.09
N ALA A 291 -19.00 -9.20 -6.19
CA ALA A 291 -18.29 -9.44 -7.46
C ALA A 291 -16.77 -9.16 -7.38
N LEU A 292 -16.34 -8.29 -6.46
CA LEU A 292 -14.91 -8.00 -6.20
C LEU A 292 -14.27 -9.08 -5.34
N LEU A 293 -14.98 -9.57 -4.31
CA LEU A 293 -14.53 -10.67 -3.45
C LEU A 293 -14.36 -11.98 -4.21
N GLU A 294 -15.22 -12.26 -5.19
CA GLU A 294 -15.09 -13.42 -6.08
C GLU A 294 -13.86 -13.37 -7.00
N LYS A 295 -13.20 -12.21 -7.09
CA LYS A 295 -11.95 -12.00 -7.83
C LYS A 295 -10.72 -11.82 -6.92
N GLY A 296 -10.91 -11.90 -5.60
CA GLY A 296 -9.86 -11.64 -4.62
C GLY A 296 -9.46 -10.16 -4.45
N ASP A 297 -10.23 -9.20 -4.99
CA ASP A 297 -9.96 -7.77 -4.80
C ASP A 297 -10.54 -7.27 -3.46
N GLY A 298 -9.86 -7.63 -2.37
CA GLY A 298 -10.25 -7.24 -1.01
C GLY A 298 -10.20 -5.73 -0.75
N GLY A 299 -9.32 -4.99 -1.45
CA GLY A 299 -9.18 -3.55 -1.30
C GLY A 299 -10.39 -2.79 -1.83
N SER A 300 -10.78 -3.07 -3.07
CA SER A 300 -11.99 -2.47 -3.67
C SER A 300 -13.26 -2.96 -2.98
N ALA A 301 -13.32 -4.24 -2.59
CA ALA A 301 -14.46 -4.77 -1.84
C ALA A 301 -14.66 -4.06 -0.50
N ALA A 302 -13.58 -3.78 0.24
CA ALA A 302 -13.64 -3.04 1.49
C ALA A 302 -14.23 -1.63 1.30
N ALA A 303 -13.82 -0.94 0.23
CA ALA A 303 -14.35 0.39 -0.10
C ALA A 303 -15.86 0.35 -0.40
N ALA A 304 -16.32 -0.65 -1.17
CA ALA A 304 -17.74 -0.84 -1.46
C ALA A 304 -18.56 -1.16 -0.21
N VAL A 305 -18.07 -2.04 0.68
CA VAL A 305 -18.72 -2.32 1.98
C VAL A 305 -18.77 -1.05 2.86
N ALA A 306 -17.72 -0.23 2.86
CA ALA A 306 -17.70 1.03 3.59
C ALA A 306 -18.75 2.03 3.05
N ALA A 307 -18.85 2.18 1.72
CA ALA A 307 -19.86 3.01 1.08
C ALA A 307 -21.29 2.55 1.41
N ALA A 308 -21.52 1.23 1.46
CA ALA A 308 -22.81 0.70 1.90
C ALA A 308 -23.17 1.11 3.34
N ARG A 309 -22.20 1.07 4.26
CA ARG A 309 -22.40 1.54 5.64
C ARG A 309 -22.67 3.04 5.71
N GLU A 310 -21.98 3.84 4.90
CA GLU A 310 -22.22 5.28 4.82
C GLU A 310 -23.64 5.59 4.36
N HIS A 311 -24.15 4.89 3.35
CA HIS A 311 -25.55 5.00 2.93
C HIS A 311 -26.54 4.69 4.06
N LEU A 312 -26.31 3.61 4.84
CA LEU A 312 -27.18 3.28 5.98
C LEU A 312 -27.10 4.33 7.10
N ALA A 313 -25.91 4.87 7.38
CA ALA A 313 -25.75 5.97 8.33
C ALA A 313 -26.46 7.25 7.87
N ARG A 314 -26.48 7.51 6.55
CA ARG A 314 -27.22 8.64 5.98
C ARG A 314 -28.73 8.49 6.19
N VAL A 315 -29.26 7.27 6.07
CA VAL A 315 -30.68 6.98 6.39
C VAL A 315 -30.98 7.33 7.84
N GLU A 316 -30.17 6.87 8.79
CA GLU A 316 -30.37 7.18 10.21
C GLU A 316 -30.36 8.70 10.47
N ALA A 317 -29.41 9.42 9.85
CA ALA A 317 -29.32 10.87 9.96
C ALA A 317 -30.59 11.57 9.42
N ILE A 318 -31.10 11.12 8.26
CA ILE A 318 -32.37 11.62 7.68
C ILE A 318 -33.52 11.37 8.66
N LEU A 319 -33.67 10.14 9.16
CA LEU A 319 -34.75 9.81 10.09
C LEU A 319 -34.69 10.67 11.37
N SER A 320 -33.50 10.89 11.90
CA SER A 320 -33.30 11.76 13.07
C SER A 320 -33.67 13.21 12.76
N ALA A 321 -33.16 13.76 11.66
CA ALA A 321 -33.42 15.13 11.25
C ALA A 321 -34.91 15.39 10.97
N SER A 322 -35.59 14.48 10.25
CA SER A 322 -37.02 14.61 9.95
C SER A 322 -37.88 14.55 11.21
N ARG A 323 -37.53 13.71 12.20
CA ARG A 323 -38.22 13.69 13.50
C ARG A 323 -38.04 14.99 14.27
N GLN A 324 -36.83 15.57 14.25
CA GLN A 324 -36.57 16.86 14.90
C GLN A 324 -37.31 18.00 14.21
N ALA A 325 -37.27 18.05 12.87
CA ALA A 325 -37.99 19.04 12.08
C ALA A 325 -39.50 18.97 12.34
N ALA A 326 -40.08 17.76 12.34
CA ALA A 326 -41.49 17.56 12.65
C ALA A 326 -41.88 18.06 14.05
N ALA A 327 -41.07 17.75 15.06
CA ALA A 327 -41.32 18.18 16.44
C ALA A 327 -41.20 19.70 16.64
N ALA A 328 -40.28 20.35 15.93
CA ALA A 328 -40.00 21.77 16.08
C ALA A 328 -40.88 22.69 15.19
N HIS A 329 -41.53 22.14 14.15
CA HIS A 329 -42.17 22.95 13.10
C HIS A 329 -43.19 23.97 13.65
N ALA A 330 -44.14 23.56 14.50
CA ALA A 330 -45.16 24.46 15.01
C ALA A 330 -44.59 25.64 15.82
N GLN A 331 -43.57 25.38 16.63
CA GLN A 331 -42.87 26.41 17.39
C GLN A 331 -42.08 27.34 16.47
N ASN A 332 -41.36 26.78 15.50
CA ASN A 332 -40.56 27.55 14.53
C ASN A 332 -41.46 28.45 13.68
N GLN A 333 -42.56 27.91 13.15
CA GLN A 333 -43.53 28.66 12.36
C GLN A 333 -44.14 29.82 13.14
N THR A 334 -44.51 29.60 14.41
CA THR A 334 -45.02 30.65 15.29
C THR A 334 -43.98 31.74 15.51
N ARG A 335 -42.76 31.36 15.91
CA ARG A 335 -41.64 32.29 16.14
C ARG A 335 -41.33 33.13 14.91
N LEU A 336 -41.24 32.50 13.73
CA LEU A 336 -40.93 33.19 12.47
C LEU A 336 -42.07 34.13 12.04
N THR A 337 -43.32 33.72 12.21
CA THR A 337 -44.49 34.55 11.90
C THR A 337 -44.58 35.76 12.82
N GLU A 338 -44.35 35.57 14.13
CA GLU A 338 -44.32 36.65 15.12
C GLU A 338 -43.17 37.64 14.88
N GLU A 339 -41.96 37.14 14.59
CA GLU A 339 -40.81 38.01 14.31
C GLU A 339 -41.03 38.79 13.00
N ARG A 340 -41.56 38.15 11.95
CA ARG A 340 -41.95 38.86 10.72
C ARG A 340 -42.97 39.95 11.02
N ALA A 341 -44.04 39.64 11.75
CA ALA A 341 -45.08 40.61 12.10
C ALA A 341 -44.52 41.78 12.94
N ARG A 342 -43.59 41.48 13.87
CA ARG A 342 -42.88 42.49 14.67
C ARG A 342 -42.03 43.40 13.79
N LEU A 343 -41.30 42.86 12.82
CA LEU A 343 -40.50 43.64 11.88
C LEU A 343 -41.37 44.48 10.94
N GLU A 344 -42.45 43.91 10.40
CA GLU A 344 -43.47 44.61 9.61
C GLU A 344 -44.09 45.78 10.38
N ALA A 345 -44.37 45.62 11.68
CA ALA A 345 -44.92 46.69 12.51
C ALA A 345 -43.92 47.84 12.77
N ARG A 346 -42.61 47.60 12.66
CA ARG A 346 -41.56 48.62 12.84
C ARG A 346 -41.26 49.42 11.58
N LEU A 347 -41.64 48.93 10.40
CA LEU A 347 -41.43 49.61 9.11
C LEU A 347 -42.01 51.04 9.08
N PRO A 348 -43.25 51.30 9.53
CA PRO A 348 -43.81 52.65 9.53
C PRO A 348 -43.04 53.63 10.42
N GLU A 349 -42.59 53.18 11.60
CA GLU A 349 -41.77 53.98 12.51
C GLU A 349 -40.42 54.28 11.88
N ALA A 350 -39.74 53.26 11.35
CA ALA A 350 -38.47 53.42 10.64
C ALA A 350 -38.60 54.38 9.46
N ARG A 351 -39.67 54.27 8.67
CA ARG A 351 -39.99 55.20 7.57
C ARG A 351 -40.14 56.64 8.09
N THR A 352 -40.90 56.83 9.17
CA THR A 352 -41.07 58.16 9.79
C THR A 352 -39.74 58.73 10.27
N THR A 353 -38.89 57.92 10.91
CA THR A 353 -37.56 58.33 11.35
C THR A 353 -36.68 58.74 10.18
N LEU A 354 -36.67 57.93 9.11
CA LEU A 354 -35.88 58.20 7.91
C LEU A 354 -36.39 59.45 7.17
N GLU A 355 -37.70 59.67 7.10
CA GLU A 355 -38.30 60.91 6.57
C GLU A 355 -37.90 62.14 7.41
N ALA A 356 -37.91 62.03 8.74
CA ALA A 356 -37.46 63.11 9.63
C ALA A 356 -35.98 63.44 9.43
N ILE A 357 -35.12 62.42 9.28
CA ILE A 357 -33.70 62.59 8.95
C ILE A 357 -33.55 63.29 7.59
N ARG A 358 -34.33 62.88 6.58
CA ARG A 358 -34.33 63.53 5.25
C ARG A 358 -34.73 65.00 5.32
N CYS A 359 -35.67 65.38 6.18
CA CYS A 359 -36.06 66.77 6.36
C CYS A 359 -35.02 67.60 7.15
N GLY A 360 -34.23 66.96 8.02
CA GLY A 360 -33.28 67.63 8.91
C GLY A 360 -31.87 67.80 8.34
N TYR A 361 -31.52 67.09 7.27
CA TYR A 361 -30.17 67.07 6.69
C TYR A 361 -30.18 67.29 5.18
N ASP A 362 -29.07 67.86 4.66
CA ASP A 362 -28.86 67.98 3.22
C ASP A 362 -28.69 66.58 2.58
N VAL A 363 -29.31 66.37 1.41
CA VAL A 363 -29.27 65.11 0.66
C VAL A 363 -27.83 64.67 0.37
N ALA A 364 -26.89 65.60 0.19
CA ALA A 364 -25.49 65.29 -0.04
C ALA A 364 -24.80 64.62 1.16
N VAL A 365 -25.29 64.85 2.39
CA VAL A 365 -24.74 64.27 3.63
C VAL A 365 -25.33 62.88 3.93
N LEU A 366 -26.51 62.58 3.38
CA LEU A 366 -27.22 61.31 3.56
C LEU A 366 -26.91 60.26 2.49
N ARG A 367 -25.98 60.56 1.57
CA ARG A 367 -25.50 59.62 0.57
C ARG A 367 -24.17 59.05 1.01
N LEU A 368 -24.11 57.72 1.15
CA LEU A 368 -22.84 57.03 1.08
C LEU A 368 -22.43 57.01 -0.39
N GLY A 369 -21.27 57.57 -0.70
CA GLY A 369 -20.76 57.59 -2.07
C GLY A 369 -20.62 56.15 -2.58
N ALA A 370 -21.09 55.88 -3.80
CA ALA A 370 -20.86 54.59 -4.43
C ALA A 370 -19.36 54.27 -4.45
N GLY A 371 -18.95 53.18 -3.80
CA GLY A 371 -17.55 52.76 -3.69
C GLY A 371 -16.78 53.32 -2.49
N ASP A 372 -17.44 53.68 -1.39
CA ASP A 372 -16.76 53.92 -0.11
C ASP A 372 -16.03 52.63 0.34
N PRO A 373 -14.69 52.60 0.33
CA PRO A 373 -13.92 51.41 0.66
C PRO A 373 -14.03 51.02 2.14
N THR A 374 -14.56 51.90 3.00
CA THR A 374 -14.77 51.61 4.42
C THR A 374 -16.09 50.91 4.70
N HIS A 375 -17.08 51.03 3.80
CA HIS A 375 -18.41 50.41 3.95
C HIS A 375 -18.91 49.84 2.59
N PRO A 376 -18.27 48.77 2.09
CA PRO A 376 -18.52 48.25 0.74
C PRO A 376 -19.92 47.66 0.53
N GLU A 377 -20.59 47.25 1.61
CA GLU A 377 -21.93 46.64 1.59
C GLU A 377 -23.03 47.62 2.02
N ALA A 378 -22.70 48.88 2.30
CA ALA A 378 -23.71 49.85 2.72
C ALA A 378 -24.51 50.37 1.53
N ASN A 379 -25.82 50.50 1.74
CA ASN A 379 -26.74 51.07 0.78
C ASN A 379 -26.39 52.53 0.43
N GLY A 380 -26.48 52.86 -0.86
CA GLY A 380 -26.10 54.19 -1.37
C GLY A 380 -27.04 55.31 -0.93
N THR A 381 -28.30 55.00 -0.63
CA THR A 381 -29.30 55.96 -0.14
C THR A 381 -30.16 55.40 0.98
N VAL A 382 -30.79 56.32 1.72
CA VAL A 382 -31.79 56.00 2.75
C VAL A 382 -32.99 55.22 2.17
N ASP A 383 -33.38 55.50 0.92
CA ASP A 383 -34.51 54.84 0.26
C ASP A 383 -34.19 53.40 -0.16
N ASP A 384 -32.91 53.08 -0.36
CA ASP A 384 -32.47 51.71 -0.62
C ASP A 384 -32.63 50.83 0.62
N ASN A 385 -32.38 51.37 1.83
CA ASN A 385 -32.56 50.64 3.09
C ASN A 385 -34.02 50.22 3.32
N LEU A 386 -34.98 51.11 3.04
CA LEU A 386 -36.41 50.80 3.19
C LEU A 386 -36.86 49.77 2.15
N ARG A 387 -36.40 49.91 0.91
CA ARG A 387 -36.72 48.98 -0.17
C ARG A 387 -36.16 47.59 0.12
N GLU A 388 -34.90 47.51 0.54
CA GLU A 388 -34.26 46.26 0.92
C GLU A 388 -34.99 45.60 2.10
N ALA A 389 -35.39 46.36 3.13
CA ALA A 389 -36.16 45.82 4.25
C ALA A 389 -37.52 45.26 3.80
N GLU A 390 -38.22 45.94 2.89
CA GLU A 390 -39.48 45.48 2.30
C GLU A 390 -39.28 44.22 1.43
N GLU A 391 -38.21 44.16 0.64
CA GLU A 391 -37.83 43.01 -0.17
C GLU A 391 -37.52 41.78 0.70
N HIS A 392 -36.72 41.94 1.76
CA HIS A 392 -36.40 40.86 2.70
C HIS A 392 -37.63 40.37 3.46
N LEU A 393 -38.56 41.26 3.85
CA LEU A 393 -39.81 40.86 4.50
C LEU A 393 -40.75 40.12 3.53
N ALA A 394 -40.80 40.53 2.27
CA ALA A 394 -41.52 39.81 1.23
C ALA A 394 -40.93 38.42 0.99
N ALA A 395 -39.60 38.31 0.92
CA ALA A 395 -38.90 37.03 0.81
C ALA A 395 -39.14 36.14 2.04
N ALA A 396 -39.05 36.67 3.25
CA ALA A 396 -39.35 35.94 4.47
C ALA A 396 -40.80 35.44 4.50
N LYS A 397 -41.76 36.24 4.03
CA LYS A 397 -43.15 35.82 3.90
C LYS A 397 -43.32 34.67 2.91
N HIS A 398 -42.62 34.73 1.79
CA HIS A 398 -42.61 33.66 0.78
C HIS A 398 -42.06 32.37 1.37
N LEU A 399 -40.86 32.41 1.97
CA LEU A 399 -40.20 31.25 2.58
C LEU A 399 -41.02 30.62 3.71
N ILE A 400 -41.65 31.42 4.59
CA ILE A 400 -42.57 30.90 5.61
C ILE A 400 -43.78 30.21 4.97
N GLY A 401 -44.23 30.69 3.81
CA GLY A 401 -45.29 30.08 3.01
C GLY A 401 -44.85 28.73 2.43
N GLU A 402 -43.71 28.70 1.75
CA GLU A 402 -43.11 27.48 1.18
C GLU A 402 -42.85 26.42 2.25
N ALA A 403 -42.22 26.79 3.37
CA ALA A 403 -41.96 25.87 4.48
C ALA A 403 -43.25 25.26 5.06
N ARG A 404 -44.36 26.01 5.04
CA ARG A 404 -45.67 25.50 5.44
C ARG A 404 -46.24 24.53 4.40
N GLU A 405 -46.13 24.85 3.12
CA GLU A 405 -46.57 23.97 2.03
C GLU A 405 -45.77 22.67 2.04
N ASP A 406 -44.45 22.74 2.12
CA ASP A 406 -43.53 21.61 2.25
C ASP A 406 -43.91 20.70 3.43
N PHE A 407 -44.17 21.28 4.59
CA PHE A 407 -44.61 20.53 5.76
C PHE A 407 -45.93 19.80 5.53
N HIS A 408 -46.89 20.45 4.87
CA HIS A 408 -48.18 19.85 4.51
C HIS A 408 -48.10 18.83 3.38
N GLU A 409 -47.01 18.84 2.60
CA GLU A 409 -46.72 17.83 1.58
C GLU A 409 -45.85 16.68 2.11
N GLY A 410 -45.42 16.73 3.38
CA GLY A 410 -44.58 15.69 3.99
C GLY A 410 -43.09 15.83 3.71
N ARG A 411 -42.65 16.96 3.14
CA ARG A 411 -41.25 17.36 2.96
C ARG A 411 -40.74 18.04 4.22
N LEU A 412 -40.29 17.24 5.18
CA LEU A 412 -40.00 17.70 6.54
C LEU A 412 -38.66 18.41 6.66
N LEU A 413 -37.64 18.01 5.89
CA LEU A 413 -36.33 18.66 5.93
C LEU A 413 -36.37 19.99 5.18
N GLY A 414 -36.99 20.02 4.00
CA GLY A 414 -37.24 21.27 3.27
C GLY A 414 -38.05 22.29 4.08
N ALA A 415 -39.02 21.85 4.90
CA ALA A 415 -39.76 22.72 5.81
C ALA A 415 -38.96 23.22 7.04
N GLY A 416 -37.79 22.62 7.31
CA GLY A 416 -36.94 22.93 8.44
C GLY A 416 -35.79 23.88 8.12
N ASP A 417 -35.36 23.91 6.85
CA ASP A 417 -34.38 24.85 6.30
C ASP A 417 -35.00 26.25 6.11
#